data_AF-A0AAJ1AJP5-F1
#
_entry.id   AF-A0AAJ1AJP5-F1
#
_cell.length_a   1.000
_cell.length_b   1.000
_cell.length_c   1.000
_cell.angle_alpha   90.00
_cell.angle_beta   90.00
_cell.angle_gamma   90.00
#
_symmetry.space_group_name_H-M   'P 1'
#
loop_
_entity.id
_entity.type
_entity.pdbx_description
1 polymer ?
#
loop_
_entity_poly.entity_id
_entity_poly.type
_entity_poly.pdbx_seq_one_letter_code
_entity_poly.pdbx_strand_id
1 'polypeptide(L)'
;MRLRFDEALVNHLDFHVLIRNLLRRLSALSYFHCGRQLNLDFKELIAQAQKIKADKTDLRWVDWTRYSNRQKRKIQMGGLIGQVTYSGPLAGFLPFLRLGELVHVGKGTVFGLGKYTLRIE
;
A
#
# COMPACT_ATOMS: atom_id res chain seq x y z
N MET A 1 -5.20 2.16 -5.51
CA MET A 1 -4.35 2.38 -4.33
C MET A 1 -3.67 3.74 -4.44
N ARG A 2 -3.85 4.61 -3.44
CA ARG A 2 -3.16 5.91 -3.41
C ARG A 2 -1.99 5.83 -2.45
N LEU A 3 -0.79 5.72 -3.01
CA LEU A 3 0.45 5.67 -2.25
C LEU A 3 1.16 7.01 -2.27
N ARG A 4 1.98 7.24 -1.24
CA ARG A 4 2.90 8.37 -1.21
C ARG A 4 4.32 7.83 -1.24
N PHE A 5 5.04 8.20 -2.28
CA PHE A 5 6.48 8.16 -2.39
C PHE A 5 6.86 9.24 -3.41
N ASP A 6 7.63 10.23 -2.97
CA ASP A 6 8.25 11.29 -3.79
C ASP A 6 7.35 12.06 -4.80
N GLU A 7 6.24 12.63 -4.31
CA GLU A 7 5.32 13.62 -4.93
C GLU A 7 4.87 13.49 -6.42
N ALA A 8 5.27 12.46 -7.16
CA ALA A 8 4.94 12.25 -8.57
C ALA A 8 3.82 11.20 -8.80
N LEU A 9 3.12 11.32 -9.94
CA LEU A 9 2.16 10.33 -10.45
C LEU A 9 2.95 9.11 -10.97
N VAL A 10 3.13 8.11 -10.12
CA VAL A 10 3.98 6.94 -10.42
C VAL A 10 3.18 5.91 -11.23
N ASN A 11 3.57 5.65 -12.48
CA ASN A 11 3.05 4.54 -13.30
C ASN A 11 3.72 3.19 -12.96
N HIS A 12 4.60 3.22 -11.97
CA HIS A 12 5.37 2.11 -11.45
C HIS A 12 5.07 1.97 -9.95
N LEU A 13 5.13 0.75 -9.43
CA LEU A 13 4.98 0.53 -8.00
C LEU A 13 6.15 -0.30 -7.48
N ASP A 14 7.20 0.37 -7.02
CA ASP A 14 8.29 -0.32 -6.33
C ASP A 14 7.78 -1.06 -5.11
N PHE A 15 8.29 -2.28 -4.91
CA PHE A 15 7.84 -3.15 -3.83
C PHE A 15 8.01 -2.50 -2.45
N HIS A 16 9.12 -1.79 -2.23
CA HIS A 16 9.33 -1.08 -0.96
C HIS A 16 8.29 0.01 -0.70
N VAL A 17 7.69 0.63 -1.73
CA VAL A 17 6.65 1.65 -1.55
C VAL A 17 5.37 1.02 -1.03
N LEU A 18 5.00 -0.14 -1.57
CA LEU A 18 3.91 -0.96 -1.07
C LEU A 18 4.16 -1.35 0.40
N ILE A 19 5.33 -1.92 0.70
CA ILE A 19 5.68 -2.38 2.06
C ILE A 19 5.73 -1.23 3.07
N ARG A 20 6.32 -0.08 2.76
CA ARG A 20 6.33 1.10 3.67
C ARG A 20 4.91 1.51 4.07
N ASN A 21 4.01 1.61 3.09
CA ASN A 21 2.64 2.04 3.34
C ASN A 21 1.83 0.99 4.09
N LEU A 22 2.11 -0.30 3.85
CA LEU A 22 1.50 -1.41 4.55
C LEU A 22 1.96 -1.48 6.00
N LEU A 23 3.27 -1.46 6.25
CA LEU A 23 3.86 -1.47 7.60
C LEU A 23 3.38 -0.29 8.44
N ARG A 24 3.30 0.93 7.88
CA ARG A 24 2.72 2.08 8.58
C ARG A 24 1.29 1.83 9.01
N ARG A 25 0.49 1.21 8.13
CA ARG A 25 -0.92 0.90 8.44
C ARG A 25 -1.04 -0.18 9.50
N LEU A 26 -0.28 -1.27 9.38
CA LEU A 26 -0.29 -2.36 10.35
C LEU A 26 0.15 -1.85 11.73
N SER A 27 1.19 -0.99 11.79
CA SER A 27 1.64 -0.37 13.04
C SER A 27 0.55 0.49 13.67
N ALA A 28 -0.16 1.31 12.88
CA ALA A 28 -1.25 2.13 13.39
C ALA A 28 -2.42 1.28 13.89
N LEU A 29 -2.82 0.25 13.14
CA LEU A 29 -3.90 -0.64 13.55
C LEU A 29 -3.56 -1.40 14.84
N SER A 30 -2.34 -1.93 14.93
CA SER A 30 -1.86 -2.64 16.11
C SER A 30 -1.86 -1.72 17.35
N TYR A 31 -1.35 -0.50 17.18
CA TYR A 31 -1.28 0.47 18.29
C TYR A 31 -2.67 0.88 18.77
N PHE A 32 -3.54 1.33 17.87
CA PHE A 32 -4.84 1.91 18.25
C PHE A 32 -5.92 0.87 18.56
N HIS A 33 -5.82 -0.36 18.04
CA HIS A 33 -6.89 -1.37 18.17
C HIS A 33 -6.45 -2.66 18.85
N CYS A 34 -5.15 -2.88 19.04
CA CYS A 34 -4.64 -4.06 19.75
C CYS A 34 -3.82 -3.70 20.99
N GLY A 35 -3.60 -2.41 21.27
CA GLY A 35 -2.81 -1.94 22.41
C GLY A 35 -1.35 -2.40 22.35
N ARG A 36 -0.83 -2.69 21.15
CA ARG A 36 0.53 -3.22 20.94
C ARG A 36 1.28 -2.39 19.92
N GLN A 37 2.56 -2.17 20.16
CA GLN A 37 3.47 -1.66 19.13
C GLN A 37 4.04 -2.85 18.35
N LEU A 38 4.14 -2.70 17.03
CA LEU A 38 4.86 -3.68 16.21
C LEU A 38 6.36 -3.49 16.44
N ASN A 39 6.96 -4.37 17.25
CA ASN A 39 8.40 -4.40 17.45
C ASN A 39 9.08 -5.12 16.27
N LEU A 40 9.23 -4.40 15.16
CA LEU A 40 9.86 -4.87 13.93
C LEU A 40 11.02 -3.94 13.59
N ASP A 41 12.08 -4.48 12.98
CA ASP A 41 13.09 -3.65 12.34
C ASP A 41 12.56 -3.14 11.00
N PHE A 42 11.84 -2.02 11.05
CA PHE A 42 11.31 -1.37 9.85
C PHE A 42 12.42 -0.98 8.88
N LYS A 43 13.59 -0.57 9.38
CA LYS A 43 14.69 -0.12 8.52
C LYS A 43 15.20 -1.29 7.68
N GLU A 44 15.45 -2.43 8.33
CA GLU A 44 15.91 -3.64 7.67
C GLU A 44 14.86 -4.22 6.72
N LEU A 45 13.59 -4.31 7.16
CA LEU A 45 12.50 -4.77 6.28
C LEU A 45 12.39 -3.94 5.01
N ILE A 46 12.55 -2.63 5.12
CA ILE A 46 12.53 -1.74 3.97
C ILE A 46 13.77 -1.91 3.09
N ALA A 47 14.96 -2.08 3.67
CA ALA A 47 16.18 -2.32 2.91
C ALA A 47 16.09 -3.64 2.11
N GLN A 48 15.50 -4.68 2.70
CA GLN A 48 15.23 -5.93 1.98
C GLN A 48 14.16 -5.76 0.90
N ALA A 49 13.12 -4.96 1.16
CA ALA A 49 12.08 -4.68 0.18
C ALA A 49 12.59 -3.90 -1.05
N GLN A 50 13.66 -3.11 -0.91
CA GLN A 50 14.32 -2.43 -2.03
C GLN A 50 15.03 -3.38 -3.00
N LYS A 51 15.34 -4.61 -2.56
CA LYS A 51 15.98 -5.63 -3.40
C LYS A 51 15.00 -6.42 -4.26
N ILE A 52 13.69 -6.26 -4.01
CA ILE A 52 12.63 -6.93 -4.75
C ILE A 52 12.36 -6.19 -6.05
N LYS A 53 12.36 -6.92 -7.16
CA LYS A 53 12.14 -6.37 -8.49
C LYS A 53 10.65 -6.37 -8.84
N ALA A 54 10.22 -5.37 -9.57
CA ALA A 54 8.90 -5.34 -10.21
C ALA A 54 9.07 -5.74 -11.69
N ASP A 55 8.59 -6.93 -12.06
CA ASP A 55 8.86 -7.53 -13.38
C ASP A 55 7.83 -7.10 -14.43
N LYS A 56 6.56 -7.06 -14.05
CA LYS A 56 5.45 -6.66 -14.92
C LYS A 56 4.58 -5.66 -14.20
N THR A 57 4.28 -4.55 -14.87
CA THR A 57 3.42 -3.50 -14.32
C THR A 57 2.38 -3.15 -15.37
N ASP A 58 1.12 -3.43 -15.06
CA ASP A 58 -0.05 -2.94 -15.78
C ASP A 58 -0.86 -2.09 -14.79
N LEU A 59 -0.35 -0.89 -14.51
CA LEU A 59 -0.96 0.06 -13.59
C LEU A 59 -1.36 1.31 -14.34
N ARG A 60 -2.57 1.79 -14.06
CA ARG A 60 -3.05 3.09 -14.54
C ARG A 60 -3.55 3.92 -13.38
N TRP A 61 -3.33 5.22 -13.46
CA TRP A 61 -3.96 6.17 -12.57
C TRP A 61 -5.43 6.35 -12.96
N VAL A 62 -6.34 6.18 -12.01
CA VAL A 62 -7.76 6.46 -12.22
C VAL A 62 -8.15 7.61 -11.31
N ASP A 63 -8.47 8.74 -11.92
CA ASP A 63 -8.98 9.91 -11.22
C ASP A 63 -10.48 9.84 -11.02
N TRP A 64 -10.90 10.11 -9.80
CA TRP A 64 -12.30 10.35 -9.47
C TRP A 64 -12.39 11.22 -8.23
N THR A 65 -13.54 11.86 -8.04
CA THR A 65 -13.78 12.77 -6.92
C THR A 65 -15.01 12.37 -6.13
N ARG A 66 -15.01 12.78 -4.87
CA ARG A 66 -16.22 12.73 -4.03
C ARG A 66 -16.47 14.10 -3.44
N TYR A 67 -17.73 14.54 -3.40
CA TYR A 67 -18.09 15.75 -2.68
C TYR A 67 -18.04 15.52 -1.16
N SER A 68 -17.44 16.45 -0.42
CA SER A 68 -17.39 16.43 1.04
C SER A 68 -18.36 17.45 1.60
N ASN A 69 -19.44 16.99 2.22
CA ASN A 69 -20.39 17.88 2.89
C ASN A 69 -19.76 18.65 4.05
N ARG A 70 -18.81 18.03 4.77
CA ARG A 70 -18.08 18.68 5.88
C ARG A 70 -17.15 19.80 5.40
N GLN A 71 -16.47 19.61 4.28
CA GLN A 71 -15.50 20.59 3.74
C GLN A 71 -16.09 21.46 2.62
N LYS A 72 -17.36 21.23 2.24
CA LYS A 72 -18.08 21.87 1.14
C LYS A 72 -17.30 21.92 -0.19
N ARG A 73 -16.51 20.89 -0.48
CA ARG A 73 -15.65 20.81 -1.68
C ARG A 73 -15.51 19.39 -2.22
N LYS A 74 -15.12 19.27 -3.49
CA LYS A 74 -14.70 17.98 -4.08
C LYS A 74 -13.33 17.57 -3.51
N ILE A 75 -13.24 16.31 -3.08
CA ILE A 75 -12.02 15.67 -2.61
C ILE A 75 -11.54 14.69 -3.67
N GLN A 76 -10.25 14.76 -3.99
CA GLN A 76 -9.60 13.84 -4.92
C GLN A 76 -9.45 12.45 -4.30
N MET A 77 -10.07 11.46 -4.94
CA MET A 77 -10.10 10.06 -4.53
C MET A 77 -9.30 9.15 -5.48
N GLY A 78 -8.64 9.73 -6.48
CA GLY A 78 -7.86 8.99 -7.47
C GLY A 78 -6.71 8.16 -6.89
N GLY A 79 -6.31 7.14 -7.64
CA GLY A 79 -5.18 6.28 -7.31
C GLY A 79 -4.91 5.20 -8.37
N LEU A 80 -3.90 4.37 -8.13
CA LEU A 80 -3.47 3.31 -9.05
C LEU A 80 -4.44 2.14 -9.07
N ILE A 81 -4.82 1.67 -10.26
CA ILE A 81 -5.60 0.46 -10.47
C ILE A 81 -4.88 -0.40 -11.49
N GLY A 82 -4.84 -1.71 -11.26
CA GLY A 82 -4.24 -2.67 -12.17
C GLY A 82 -3.49 -3.77 -11.44
N GLN A 83 -2.48 -4.35 -12.10
CA GLN A 83 -1.70 -5.48 -11.61
C GLN A 83 -0.21 -5.18 -11.65
N VAL A 84 0.52 -5.76 -10.71
CA VAL A 84 1.98 -5.71 -10.67
C VAL A 84 2.50 -7.06 -10.17
N THR A 85 3.54 -7.56 -10.82
CA THR A 85 4.23 -8.81 -10.47
C THR A 85 5.60 -8.47 -9.90
N TYR A 86 5.95 -9.10 -8.79
CA TYR A 86 7.24 -8.93 -8.12
C TYR A 86 8.03 -10.23 -8.08
N SER A 87 9.36 -10.14 -8.17
CA SER A 87 10.28 -11.26 -7.96
C SER A 87 11.42 -10.93 -6.99
N GLY A 88 11.91 -11.97 -6.32
CA GLY A 88 12.97 -11.90 -5.33
C GLY A 88 12.62 -12.64 -4.03
N PRO A 89 13.36 -12.41 -2.93
CA PRO A 89 13.11 -13.04 -1.62
C PRO A 89 11.82 -12.51 -0.95
N LEU A 90 10.66 -12.92 -1.46
CA LEU A 90 9.34 -12.44 -1.02
C LEU A 90 8.81 -13.11 0.27
N ALA A 91 9.36 -14.26 0.66
CA ALA A 91 8.84 -15.08 1.74
C ALA A 91 8.66 -14.30 3.06
N GLY A 92 9.64 -13.46 3.41
CA GLY A 92 9.60 -12.63 4.63
C GLY A 92 8.50 -11.56 4.63
N PHE A 93 7.92 -11.23 3.48
CA PHE A 93 6.89 -10.21 3.34
C PHE A 93 5.46 -10.78 3.26
N LEU A 94 5.32 -12.09 3.03
CA LEU A 94 4.02 -12.74 2.86
C LEU A 94 3.04 -12.49 4.02
N PRO A 95 3.44 -12.55 5.31
CA PRO A 95 2.52 -12.26 6.40
C PRO A 95 1.92 -10.85 6.32
N PHE A 96 2.75 -9.86 5.98
CA PHE A 96 2.30 -8.47 5.83
C PHE A 96 1.37 -8.33 4.62
N LEU A 97 1.74 -8.93 3.49
CA LEU A 97 0.94 -8.86 2.26
C LEU A 97 -0.44 -9.50 2.44
N ARG A 98 -0.52 -10.67 3.10
CA ARG A 98 -1.81 -11.30 3.42
C ARG A 98 -2.68 -10.42 4.33
N LEU A 99 -2.10 -9.80 5.35
CA LEU A 99 -2.84 -8.84 6.17
C LEU A 99 -3.32 -7.64 5.33
N GLY A 100 -2.51 -7.18 4.37
CA GLY A 100 -2.86 -6.09 3.48
C GLY A 100 -4.06 -6.35 2.57
N GLU A 101 -4.34 -7.60 2.20
CA GLU A 101 -5.59 -7.96 1.48
C GLU A 101 -6.84 -7.63 2.33
N LEU A 102 -6.76 -7.90 3.64
CA LEU A 102 -7.86 -7.66 4.59
C LEU A 102 -7.98 -6.19 4.96
N VAL A 103 -6.85 -5.54 5.26
CA VAL A 103 -6.88 -4.19 5.80
C VAL A 103 -6.78 -3.12 4.71
N HIS A 104 -6.50 -3.47 3.46
CA HIS A 104 -6.16 -2.52 2.39
C HIS A 104 -4.90 -1.70 2.72
N VAL A 105 -4.47 -0.81 1.83
CA VAL A 105 -3.20 -0.11 1.99
C VAL A 105 -3.18 1.26 1.28
N GLY A 106 -2.45 2.22 1.86
CA GLY A 106 -2.37 3.59 1.35
C GLY A 106 -3.44 4.51 1.94
N LYS A 107 -3.79 5.58 1.22
CA LYS A 107 -4.77 6.57 1.66
C LYS A 107 -6.20 6.18 1.27
N GLY A 108 -7.15 6.55 2.12
CA GLY A 108 -8.59 6.35 1.88
C GLY A 108 -9.08 4.93 2.09
N THR A 109 -8.35 4.11 2.86
CA THR A 109 -8.74 2.73 3.18
C THR A 109 -10.10 2.62 3.86
N VAL A 110 -10.44 3.59 4.72
CA VAL A 110 -11.77 3.72 5.34
C VAL A 110 -12.90 4.00 4.34
N PHE A 111 -12.55 4.43 3.12
CA PHE A 111 -13.49 4.61 2.00
C PHE A 111 -13.41 3.47 0.99
N GLY A 112 -12.84 2.32 1.37
CA GLY A 112 -12.70 1.14 0.52
C GLY A 112 -11.52 1.19 -0.47
N LEU A 113 -10.71 2.26 -0.46
CA LEU A 113 -9.58 2.37 -1.38
C LEU A 113 -8.39 1.51 -0.95
N GLY A 114 -7.55 1.16 -1.93
CA GLY A 114 -6.30 0.45 -1.67
C GLY A 114 -6.45 -1.04 -1.38
N LYS A 115 -7.61 -1.61 -1.71
CA LYS A 115 -7.82 -3.05 -1.76
C LYS A 115 -6.94 -3.65 -2.86
N TYR A 116 -6.37 -4.82 -2.58
CA TYR A 116 -5.72 -5.67 -3.56
C TYR A 116 -5.96 -7.13 -3.20
N THR A 117 -5.63 -8.03 -4.12
CA THR A 117 -5.56 -9.47 -3.87
C THR A 117 -4.15 -9.97 -4.18
N LEU A 118 -3.70 -11.01 -3.48
CA LEU A 118 -2.39 -11.60 -3.63
C LEU A 118 -2.51 -12.98 -4.30
N ARG A 119 -1.77 -13.15 -5.39
CA ARG A 119 -1.54 -14.44 -6.05
C ARG A 119 -0.07 -14.80 -5.90
N ILE A 120 0.21 -16.08 -5.69
CA ILE A 120 1.55 -16.63 -5.56
C ILE A 120 1.64 -17.70 -6.66
N GLU A 121 2.68 -17.59 -7.48
CA GLU A 121 3.01 -18.53 -8.57
C GLU A 121 4.31 -19.26 -8.23
#